data_AF-A0A1V1P097-F1
#
_entry.id   AF-A0A1V1P097-F1
#
_cell.length_a   1.000
_cell.length_b   1.000
_cell.length_c   1.000
_cell.angle_alpha   90.00
_cell.angle_beta   90.00
_cell.angle_gamma   90.00
#
_symmetry.space_group_name_H-M   'P 1'
#
loop_
_entity.id
_entity.type
_entity.pdbx_description
1 polymer ?
#
loop_
_entity_poly.entity_id
_entity_poly.type
_entity_poly.pdbx_seq_one_letter_code
_entity_poly.pdbx_strand_id
1 'polypeptide(L)'
;MKGFKCMKLLTGLLSMVLIMGFFASAAMGSVVPMTVSYQGELANVDANAVTMTFYLFADENGQQTKWSQEIRNIDVVNGVVSTILGADEQNSITEGVLSSAKYLGIRINNGDIMQPISELTSSIFAMRAAVADKLASGAVAFTLEHVAPGSIPAGALADNSVASININDDAVTSKKHR
;
A
#
# COMPACT_ATOMS: atom_id res chain seq x y z
N MET A 1 48.06 -39.21 31.41
CA MET A 1 47.82 -38.32 30.24
C MET A 1 46.64 -38.82 29.41
N LYS A 2 45.38 -38.61 29.84
CA LYS A 2 44.17 -38.97 29.03
C LYS A 2 42.98 -38.01 29.21
N GLY A 3 43.17 -36.81 29.78
CA GLY A 3 42.06 -35.90 30.11
C GLY A 3 41.84 -34.69 29.20
N PHE A 4 42.82 -34.29 28.38
CA PHE A 4 42.78 -32.97 27.73
C PHE A 4 42.25 -32.94 26.29
N LYS A 5 42.09 -34.10 25.63
CA LYS A 5 41.59 -34.16 24.25
C LYS A 5 40.06 -34.12 24.14
N CYS A 6 39.33 -34.55 25.18
CA CYS A 6 37.87 -34.61 25.14
C CYS A 6 37.19 -33.24 25.36
N MET A 7 37.84 -32.31 26.07
CA MET A 7 37.28 -30.99 26.37
C MET A 7 37.32 -30.04 25.16
N LYS A 8 38.33 -30.15 24.28
CA LYS A 8 38.47 -29.31 23.07
C LYS A 8 37.51 -29.70 21.94
N LEU A 9 37.07 -30.96 21.91
CA LEU A 9 36.04 -31.44 20.97
C LEU A 9 34.64 -31.01 21.41
N LEU A 10 34.41 -30.87 22.72
CA LEU A 10 33.12 -30.47 23.28
C LEU A 10 32.86 -28.96 23.13
N THR A 11 33.88 -28.11 23.28
CA THR A 11 33.78 -26.67 23.00
C THR A 11 33.73 -26.35 21.50
N GLY A 12 34.36 -27.17 20.64
CA GLY A 12 34.22 -27.06 19.18
C GLY A 12 32.81 -27.40 18.70
N LEU A 13 32.19 -28.45 19.25
CA LEU A 13 30.82 -28.84 18.90
C LEU A 13 29.79 -27.82 19.42
N LEU A 14 30.01 -27.23 20.60
CA LEU A 14 29.12 -26.22 21.18
C LEU A 14 29.24 -24.85 20.47
N SER A 15 30.42 -24.52 19.92
CA SER A 15 30.63 -23.29 19.13
C SER A 15 30.12 -23.41 17.69
N MET A 16 29.99 -24.63 17.16
CA MET A 16 29.49 -24.86 15.80
C MET A 16 27.95 -24.84 15.72
N VAL A 17 27.25 -25.09 16.83
CA VAL A 17 25.78 -25.06 16.90
C VAL A 17 25.22 -23.63 17.09
N LEU A 18 26.04 -22.68 17.57
CA LEU A 18 25.60 -21.30 17.80
C LEU A 18 25.53 -20.43 16.52
N ILE A 19 26.13 -20.87 15.41
CA ILE A 19 26.21 -20.08 14.16
C ILE A 19 25.05 -20.42 13.19
N MET A 20 24.28 -21.47 13.45
CA MET A 20 23.37 -22.07 12.46
C MET A 20 21.88 -21.68 12.60
N GLY A 21 21.54 -20.76 13.51
CA GLY A 21 20.15 -20.48 13.84
C GLY A 21 19.83 -19.01 14.01
N PHE A 22 19.90 -18.20 12.96
CA PHE A 22 19.00 -17.04 12.76
C PHE A 22 19.18 -16.39 11.37
N PHE A 23 18.96 -17.13 10.30
CA PHE A 23 18.56 -16.52 9.02
C PHE A 23 17.11 -16.94 8.75
N ALA A 24 16.20 -16.50 9.63
CA ALA A 24 14.81 -16.36 9.22
C ALA A 24 14.77 -15.17 8.26
N SER A 25 15.05 -15.43 6.97
CA SER A 25 14.72 -14.49 5.92
C SER A 25 13.20 -14.37 5.93
N ALA A 26 12.69 -13.34 6.60
CA ALA A 26 11.32 -12.92 6.42
C ALA A 26 11.17 -12.64 4.92
N ALA A 27 10.44 -13.50 4.23
CA ALA A 27 9.93 -13.19 2.91
C ALA A 27 8.99 -11.99 3.13
N MET A 28 9.55 -10.79 3.01
CA MET A 28 8.75 -9.58 2.91
C MET A 28 7.87 -9.78 1.67
N GLY A 29 6.57 -9.93 1.89
CA GLY A 29 5.61 -9.92 0.80
C GLY A 29 5.84 -8.62 0.04
N SER A 30 6.30 -8.72 -1.20
CA SER A 30 6.43 -7.56 -2.08
C SER A 30 5.03 -6.99 -2.24
N VAL A 31 4.77 -5.89 -1.54
CA VAL A 31 3.62 -5.04 -1.84
C VAL A 31 3.94 -4.45 -3.19
N VAL A 32 3.28 -4.93 -4.25
CA VAL A 32 3.40 -4.33 -5.58
C VAL A 32 3.00 -2.86 -5.44
N PRO A 33 3.93 -1.90 -5.64
CA PRO A 33 3.61 -0.49 -5.46
C PRO A 33 2.53 -0.09 -6.45
N MET A 34 1.54 0.69 -5.98
CA MET A 34 0.57 1.29 -6.88
C MET A 34 1.24 2.44 -7.61
N THR A 35 1.63 2.19 -8.86
CA THR A 35 2.30 3.19 -9.69
C THR A 35 1.38 3.75 -10.76
N VAL A 36 1.56 5.03 -11.09
CA VAL A 36 0.83 5.69 -12.17
C VAL A 36 1.83 6.21 -13.20
N SER A 37 1.67 5.83 -14.46
CA SER A 37 2.45 6.42 -15.55
C SER A 37 1.96 7.84 -15.83
N TYR A 38 2.89 8.79 -15.91
CA TYR A 38 2.62 10.15 -16.35
C TYR A 38 3.42 10.45 -17.62
N GLN A 39 2.76 11.09 -18.58
CA GLN A 39 3.38 11.64 -19.78
C GLN A 39 2.79 13.01 -20.06
N GLY A 40 3.65 13.97 -20.38
CA GLY A 40 3.26 15.35 -20.66
C GLY A 40 4.19 15.99 -21.68
N GLU A 41 3.67 16.99 -22.38
CA GLU A 41 4.45 17.84 -23.28
C GLU A 41 4.76 19.17 -22.59
N LEU A 42 6.00 19.62 -22.71
CA LEU A 42 6.49 20.89 -22.21
C LEU A 42 6.54 21.89 -23.36
N ALA A 43 5.66 22.88 -23.31
CA ALA A 43 5.73 24.02 -24.21
C ALA A 43 6.99 24.84 -23.91
N ASN A 44 7.76 25.18 -24.95
CA ASN A 44 8.91 26.10 -24.90
C ASN A 44 9.97 25.74 -23.85
N VAL A 45 10.41 24.48 -23.83
CA VAL A 45 11.54 24.04 -23.01
C VAL A 45 12.74 23.72 -23.89
N ASP A 46 13.81 24.49 -23.72
CA ASP A 46 15.14 24.23 -24.32
C ASP A 46 16.01 23.32 -23.42
N ALA A 47 15.50 22.91 -22.26
CA ALA A 47 16.22 22.09 -21.30
C ALA A 47 16.07 20.60 -21.63
N ASN A 48 17.19 19.88 -21.59
CA ASN A 48 17.22 18.43 -21.80
C ASN A 48 16.71 17.63 -20.59
N ALA A 49 16.62 18.27 -19.41
CA ALA A 49 16.08 17.66 -18.21
C ALA A 49 15.44 18.71 -17.31
N VAL A 50 14.43 18.31 -16.54
CA VAL A 50 13.71 19.18 -15.61
C VAL A 50 13.46 18.48 -14.28
N THR A 51 13.24 19.26 -13.22
CA THR A 51 12.68 18.74 -11.97
C THR A 51 11.18 18.96 -12.01
N MET A 52 10.40 17.97 -11.60
CA MET A 52 8.95 18.12 -11.44
C MET A 52 8.51 17.66 -10.06
N THR A 53 7.58 18.41 -9.47
CA THR A 53 6.85 18.00 -8.27
C THR A 53 5.40 17.73 -8.63
N PHE A 54 4.95 16.52 -8.37
CA PHE A 54 3.57 16.07 -8.57
C PHE A 54 2.80 16.14 -7.26
N TYR A 55 1.54 16.50 -7.34
CA TYR A 55 0.63 16.61 -6.20
C TYR A 55 -0.69 15.93 -6.52
N LEU A 56 -1.22 15.19 -5.57
CA LEU A 56 -2.58 14.69 -5.60
C LEU A 56 -3.41 15.46 -4.56
N PHE A 57 -4.47 16.13 -5.01
CA PHE A 57 -5.33 16.98 -4.19
C PHE A 57 -6.74 16.42 -4.08
N ALA A 58 -7.44 16.71 -2.97
CA ALA A 58 -8.85 16.38 -2.82
C ALA A 58 -9.81 17.49 -3.30
N ASP A 59 -9.32 18.71 -3.49
CA ASP A 59 -10.09 19.88 -3.93
C ASP A 59 -9.51 20.50 -5.21
N GLU A 60 -10.38 21.20 -5.94
CA GLU A 60 -10.06 21.85 -7.21
C GLU A 60 -9.13 23.06 -7.08
N ASN A 61 -8.95 23.61 -5.87
CA ASN A 61 -8.10 24.77 -5.61
C ASN A 61 -6.67 24.39 -5.20
N GLY A 62 -6.37 23.09 -5.14
CA GLY A 62 -5.05 22.57 -4.79
C GLY A 62 -4.62 22.86 -3.35
N GLN A 63 -5.55 22.96 -2.39
CA GLN A 63 -5.24 23.31 -1.00
C GLN A 63 -5.12 22.07 -0.08
N GLN A 64 -5.82 20.99 -0.38
CA GLN A 64 -5.88 19.76 0.40
C GLN A 64 -5.02 18.68 -0.24
N THR A 65 -3.71 18.78 -0.03
CA THR A 65 -2.73 17.78 -0.51
C THR A 65 -2.96 16.44 0.19
N LYS A 66 -3.10 15.37 -0.61
CA LYS A 66 -3.15 13.98 -0.13
C LYS A 66 -1.83 13.26 -0.31
N TRP A 67 -1.09 13.63 -1.34
CA TRP A 67 0.22 13.06 -1.64
C TRP A 67 1.03 14.02 -2.51
N SER A 68 2.36 13.96 -2.40
CA SER A 68 3.26 14.68 -3.29
C SER A 68 4.56 13.92 -3.51
N GLN A 69 5.18 14.11 -4.67
CA GLN A 69 6.47 13.52 -5.00
C GLN A 69 7.27 14.48 -5.88
N GLU A 70 8.52 14.71 -5.51
CA GLU A 70 9.48 15.43 -6.34
C GLU A 70 10.39 14.43 -7.05
N ILE A 71 10.48 14.56 -8.37
CA ILE A 71 11.38 13.76 -9.22
C ILE A 71 12.32 14.73 -9.93
N ARG A 72 13.61 14.55 -9.69
CA ARG A 72 14.68 15.38 -10.24
C ARG A 72 15.25 14.75 -11.50
N ASN A 73 15.75 15.60 -12.40
CA ASN A 73 16.44 15.18 -13.63
C ASN A 73 15.58 14.25 -14.51
N ILE A 74 14.30 14.58 -14.70
CA ILE A 74 13.47 13.89 -15.69
C ILE A 74 13.93 14.34 -17.07
N ASP A 75 14.35 13.39 -17.90
CA ASP A 75 14.76 13.67 -19.27
C ASP A 75 13.59 14.21 -20.10
N VAL A 76 13.89 15.22 -20.92
CA VAL A 76 12.96 15.82 -21.87
C VAL A 76 13.40 15.40 -23.27
N VAL A 77 12.58 14.59 -23.93
CA VAL A 77 12.88 14.08 -25.28
C VAL A 77 11.86 14.67 -26.24
N ASN A 78 12.30 15.53 -27.15
CA ASN A 78 11.45 16.26 -28.10
C ASN A 78 10.29 17.03 -27.40
N GLY A 79 10.59 17.68 -26.27
CA GLY A 79 9.60 18.38 -25.46
C GLY A 79 8.70 17.48 -24.63
N VAL A 80 8.84 16.15 -24.70
CA VAL A 80 8.01 15.20 -23.95
C VAL A 80 8.75 14.69 -22.73
N VAL A 81 8.04 14.64 -21.60
CA VAL A 81 8.48 13.97 -20.37
C VAL A 81 7.66 12.70 -20.14
N SER A 82 8.31 11.66 -19.61
CA SER A 82 7.64 10.44 -19.17
C SER A 82 8.24 9.96 -17.86
N THR A 83 7.40 9.63 -16.88
CA THR A 83 7.84 9.16 -15.58
C THR A 83 6.80 8.25 -14.92
N ILE A 84 7.20 7.57 -13.85
CA ILE A 84 6.35 6.69 -13.06
C ILE A 84 6.21 7.28 -11.65
N LEU A 85 4.98 7.62 -11.28
CA LEU A 85 4.63 8.15 -9.96
C LEU A 85 4.44 7.01 -8.96
N GLY A 86 4.84 7.24 -7.71
CA GLY A 86 4.64 6.27 -6.61
C GLY A 86 5.55 5.04 -6.64
N ALA A 87 6.59 5.05 -7.48
CA ALA A 87 7.60 3.97 -7.53
C ALA A 87 8.56 3.96 -6.33
N ASP A 88 8.64 5.07 -5.59
CA ASP A 88 9.41 5.18 -4.36
C ASP A 88 8.67 4.43 -3.23
N GLU A 89 9.29 3.39 -2.68
CA GLU A 89 8.69 2.58 -1.61
C GLU A 89 8.41 3.40 -0.34
N GLN A 90 9.23 4.41 -0.05
CA GLN A 90 9.05 5.28 1.11
C GLN A 90 7.97 6.34 0.90
N ASN A 91 7.60 6.61 -0.36
CA ASN A 91 6.60 7.60 -0.75
C ASN A 91 5.63 7.06 -1.81
N SER A 92 5.16 5.83 -1.59
CA SER A 92 4.25 5.16 -2.52
C SER A 92 2.84 5.78 -2.48
N ILE A 93 2.14 5.68 -3.60
CA ILE A 93 0.73 6.06 -3.66
C ILE A 93 -0.05 4.93 -2.98
N THR A 94 -0.77 5.26 -1.90
CA THR A 94 -1.54 4.27 -1.15
C THR A 94 -3.02 4.29 -1.57
N GLU A 95 -3.76 3.24 -1.21
CA GLU A 95 -5.21 3.17 -1.44
C GLU A 95 -5.97 4.35 -0.77
N GLY A 96 -5.52 4.78 0.42
CA GLY A 96 -6.09 5.93 1.12
C GLY A 96 -5.89 7.25 0.35
N VAL A 97 -4.76 7.39 -0.34
CA VAL A 97 -4.51 8.52 -1.24
C VAL A 97 -5.45 8.46 -2.45
N LEU A 98 -5.52 7.31 -3.13
CA LEU A 98 -6.37 7.14 -4.33
C LEU A 98 -7.86 7.27 -4.04
N SER A 99 -8.32 6.95 -2.83
CA SER A 99 -9.74 7.07 -2.46
C SER A 99 -10.16 8.52 -2.16
N SER A 100 -9.20 9.40 -1.87
CA SER A 100 -9.48 10.78 -1.45
C SER A 100 -8.97 11.84 -2.44
N ALA A 101 -7.99 11.51 -3.28
CA ALA A 101 -7.49 12.38 -4.33
C ALA A 101 -8.46 12.45 -5.53
N LYS A 102 -8.62 13.65 -6.07
CA LYS A 102 -9.48 13.97 -7.21
C LYS A 102 -8.78 14.80 -8.28
N TYR A 103 -7.67 15.46 -7.95
CA TYR A 103 -6.96 16.34 -8.87
C TYR A 103 -5.45 16.08 -8.85
N LEU A 104 -4.80 16.26 -10.00
CA LEU A 104 -3.36 16.24 -10.21
C LEU A 104 -2.86 17.66 -10.43
N GLY A 105 -1.98 18.13 -9.56
CA GLY A 105 -1.20 19.34 -9.77
C GLY A 105 0.24 19.02 -10.08
N ILE A 106 0.87 19.90 -10.87
CA ILE A 106 2.25 19.74 -11.32
C ILE A 106 2.96 21.06 -11.13
N ARG A 107 4.16 21.00 -10.55
CA ARG A 107 5.10 22.10 -10.51
C ARG A 107 6.33 21.71 -11.30
N ILE A 108 6.84 22.63 -12.11
CA ILE A 108 8.10 22.44 -12.85
C ILE A 108 9.16 23.32 -12.20
N ASN A 109 10.30 22.71 -11.88
CA ASN A 109 11.41 23.32 -11.15
C ASN A 109 10.89 24.01 -9.87
N ASN A 110 11.21 25.29 -9.69
CA ASN A 110 10.77 26.09 -8.54
C ASN A 110 9.64 27.07 -8.88
N GLY A 111 8.91 26.82 -9.98
CA GLY A 111 7.78 27.65 -10.39
C GLY A 111 6.53 27.45 -9.54
N ASP A 112 5.45 28.10 -9.97
CA ASP A 112 4.13 27.88 -9.39
C ASP A 112 3.54 26.54 -9.84
N ILE A 113 2.53 26.08 -9.09
CA ILE A 113 1.73 24.92 -9.51
C ILE A 113 0.96 25.33 -10.77
N MET A 114 1.10 24.54 -11.83
CA MET A 114 0.44 24.78 -13.11
C MET A 114 -1.08 24.82 -12.94
N GLN A 115 -1.70 25.79 -13.61
CA GLN A 115 -3.15 25.99 -13.61
C GLN A 115 -3.71 25.90 -15.04
N PRO A 116 -4.94 25.36 -15.21
CA PRO A 116 -5.75 24.70 -14.19
C PRO A 116 -5.17 23.33 -13.79
N ILE A 117 -5.40 22.91 -12.54
CA ILE A 117 -5.06 21.54 -12.12
C ILE A 117 -5.95 20.53 -12.85
N SER A 118 -5.42 19.34 -13.12
CA SER A 118 -6.13 18.32 -13.91
C SER A 118 -7.00 17.44 -13.02
N GLU A 119 -8.26 17.21 -13.39
CA GLU A 119 -9.11 16.24 -12.69
C GLU A 119 -8.68 14.81 -13.01
N LEU A 120 -8.64 13.96 -11.98
CA LEU A 120 -8.34 12.54 -12.12
C LEU A 120 -9.59 11.80 -12.59
N THR A 121 -9.45 11.02 -13.66
CA THR A 121 -10.56 10.24 -14.24
C THR A 121 -10.42 8.74 -13.92
N SER A 122 -11.39 7.96 -14.37
CA SER A 122 -11.63 6.57 -13.96
C SER A 122 -10.44 5.61 -14.05
N SER A 123 -9.43 5.89 -14.87
CA SER A 123 -8.24 5.03 -15.04
C SER A 123 -7.44 4.84 -13.76
N ILE A 124 -7.34 5.88 -12.92
CA ILE A 124 -6.64 5.78 -11.63
C ILE A 124 -7.49 5.00 -10.62
N PHE A 125 -8.81 5.21 -10.63
CA PHE A 125 -9.73 4.48 -9.76
C PHE A 125 -9.85 2.99 -10.11
N ALA A 126 -9.55 2.60 -11.35
CA ALA A 126 -9.53 1.19 -11.77
C ALA A 126 -8.47 0.36 -11.00
N MET A 127 -7.42 1.00 -10.47
CA MET A 127 -6.44 0.34 -9.58
C MET A 127 -7.08 -0.22 -8.31
N ARG A 128 -8.29 0.24 -7.95
CA ARG A 128 -9.07 -0.32 -6.83
C ARG A 128 -9.63 -1.71 -7.12
N ALA A 129 -9.64 -2.18 -8.37
CA ALA A 129 -10.03 -3.56 -8.68
C ALA A 129 -9.16 -4.58 -7.91
N ALA A 130 -7.88 -4.27 -7.66
CA ALA A 130 -6.99 -5.11 -6.86
C ALA A 130 -7.47 -5.30 -5.40
N VAL A 131 -8.33 -4.40 -4.87
CA VAL A 131 -8.93 -4.54 -3.54
C VAL A 131 -9.99 -5.64 -3.54
N ALA A 132 -10.74 -5.79 -4.64
CA ALA A 132 -11.72 -6.87 -4.79
C ALA A 132 -11.03 -8.25 -4.79
N ASP A 133 -9.86 -8.36 -5.43
CA ASP A 133 -9.07 -9.59 -5.44
C ASP A 133 -8.51 -9.93 -4.03
N LYS A 134 -8.11 -8.91 -3.26
CA LYS A 134 -7.69 -9.08 -1.86
C LYS A 134 -8.83 -9.58 -0.97
N LEU A 135 -10.07 -9.13 -1.21
CA LEU A 135 -11.24 -9.62 -0.47
C LEU A 135 -11.49 -11.11 -0.72
N ALA A 136 -11.38 -11.56 -1.98
CA ALA A 136 -11.59 -12.98 -2.33
C ALA A 136 -10.54 -13.93 -1.73
N SER A 137 -9.31 -13.45 -1.52
CA SER A 137 -8.22 -14.24 -0.93
C SER A 137 -8.20 -14.26 0.61
N GLY A 138 -9.12 -13.52 1.27
CA GLY A 138 -9.14 -13.39 2.74
C GLY A 138 -8.00 -12.53 3.29
N ALA A 139 -7.26 -11.82 2.44
CA ALA A 139 -6.14 -10.97 2.83
C ALA A 139 -6.56 -9.65 3.50
N VAL A 140 -7.85 -9.31 3.47
CA VAL A 140 -8.42 -8.16 4.17
C VAL A 140 -8.98 -8.61 5.51
N ALA A 141 -8.57 -7.97 6.60
CA ALA A 141 -9.12 -8.22 7.92
C ALA A 141 -10.61 -7.81 7.95
N PHE A 142 -11.50 -8.80 7.98
CA PHE A 142 -12.94 -8.58 8.09
C PHE A 142 -13.32 -8.37 9.56
N THR A 143 -13.32 -7.12 10.02
CA THR A 143 -13.70 -6.74 11.39
C THR A 143 -15.19 -6.36 11.48
N LEU A 144 -15.70 -6.16 12.69
CA LEU A 144 -17.10 -5.78 12.94
C LEU A 144 -17.52 -4.45 12.26
N GLU A 145 -16.58 -3.53 11.98
CA GLU A 145 -16.90 -2.27 11.31
C GLU A 145 -17.29 -2.46 9.83
N HIS A 146 -16.94 -3.61 9.24
CA HIS A 146 -17.29 -4.00 7.88
C HIS A 146 -18.66 -4.68 7.78
N VAL A 147 -19.31 -4.99 8.91
CA VAL A 147 -20.59 -5.70 8.96
C VAL A 147 -21.67 -4.76 9.48
N ALA A 148 -22.54 -4.30 8.59
CA ALA A 148 -23.70 -3.51 9.02
C ALA A 148 -24.64 -4.37 9.90
N PRO A 149 -25.24 -3.81 10.97
CA PRO A 149 -26.20 -4.55 11.80
C PRO A 149 -27.32 -5.17 10.96
N GLY A 150 -27.53 -6.47 11.09
CA GLY A 150 -28.57 -7.21 10.37
C GLY A 150 -28.23 -7.58 8.92
N SER A 151 -27.01 -7.29 8.43
CA SER A 151 -26.58 -7.63 7.07
C SER A 151 -26.33 -9.12 6.81
N ILE A 152 -26.23 -9.94 7.86
CA ILE A 152 -26.04 -11.39 7.75
C ILE A 152 -27.42 -12.07 7.72
N PRO A 153 -27.89 -12.57 6.57
CA PRO A 153 -29.18 -13.24 6.48
C PRO A 153 -29.13 -14.62 7.15
N ALA A 154 -30.28 -15.14 7.60
CA ALA A 154 -30.34 -16.41 8.31
C ALA A 154 -29.75 -17.59 7.51
N GLY A 155 -29.88 -17.58 6.18
CA GLY A 155 -29.32 -18.61 5.29
C GLY A 155 -27.81 -18.46 5.01
N ALA A 156 -27.15 -17.39 5.47
CA ALA A 156 -25.70 -17.23 5.33
C ALA A 156 -24.92 -17.97 6.45
N LEU A 157 -25.60 -18.40 7.51
CA LEU A 157 -25.02 -19.24 8.55
C LEU A 157 -25.45 -20.68 8.27
N ALA A 158 -24.49 -21.57 8.08
CA ALA A 158 -24.80 -22.99 7.96
C ALA A 158 -25.26 -23.55 9.32
N ASP A 159 -26.08 -24.60 9.29
CA ASP A 159 -26.50 -25.29 10.50
C ASP A 159 -25.28 -25.72 11.33
N ASN A 160 -25.29 -25.39 12.62
CA ASN A 160 -24.20 -25.65 13.57
C ASN A 160 -22.86 -24.95 13.25
N SER A 161 -22.83 -23.93 12.39
CA SER A 161 -21.57 -23.21 12.08
C SER A 161 -21.08 -22.28 13.18
N VAL A 162 -21.93 -21.96 14.16
CA VAL A 162 -21.61 -21.11 15.31
C VAL A 162 -21.60 -21.98 16.57
N ALA A 163 -20.43 -22.17 17.17
CA ALA A 163 -20.27 -22.91 18.42
C ALA A 163 -20.24 -21.97 19.63
N SER A 164 -20.36 -22.52 20.85
CA SER A 164 -20.34 -21.74 22.09
C SER A 164 -19.09 -20.88 22.25
N ILE A 165 -17.93 -21.36 21.76
CA ILE A 165 -16.67 -20.60 21.76
C ILE A 165 -16.72 -19.33 20.88
N ASN A 166 -17.68 -19.25 19.94
CA ASN A 166 -17.85 -18.10 19.05
C ASN A 166 -18.80 -17.04 19.61
N ILE A 167 -19.39 -17.27 20.78
CA ILE A 167 -20.41 -16.42 21.39
C ILE A 167 -19.87 -15.97 22.75
N ASN A 168 -19.66 -14.66 22.92
CA ASN A 168 -19.34 -14.11 24.23
C ASN A 168 -20.54 -14.24 25.18
N ASP A 169 -20.26 -14.31 26.49
CA ASP A 169 -21.30 -14.25 27.51
C ASP A 169 -22.21 -13.03 27.27
N ASP A 170 -23.52 -13.22 27.44
CA ASP A 170 -24.58 -12.24 27.22
C ASP A 170 -24.72 -11.69 25.79
N ALA A 171 -24.02 -12.23 24.78
CA ALA A 171 -24.14 -11.76 23.40
C ALA A 171 -25.54 -11.99 22.78
N VAL A 172 -26.29 -12.98 23.27
CA VAL A 172 -27.67 -13.25 22.84
C VAL A 172 -28.65 -12.68 23.86
N THR A 173 -29.31 -11.58 23.52
CA THR A 173 -30.30 -10.94 24.41
C THR A 173 -31.72 -11.47 24.16
N SER A 174 -32.53 -11.44 25.22
CA SER A 174 -33.83 -12.13 25.34
C SER A 174 -34.92 -11.74 24.33
N LYS A 175 -34.69 -10.72 23.49
CA LYS A 175 -35.63 -10.34 22.42
C LYS A 175 -35.74 -11.40 21.31
N LYS A 176 -34.82 -12.36 21.26
CA LYS A 176 -34.74 -13.39 20.21
C LYS A 176 -35.11 -14.82 20.66
N HIS A 177 -35.43 -15.03 21.94
CA HIS A 177 -35.89 -16.33 22.44
C HIS A 177 -37.42 -16.38 22.41
N ARG A 178 -37.99 -17.05 21.40
CA ARG A 178 -39.37 -17.53 21.41
C ARG A 178 -39.44 -18.91 20.80
#